data_AF-Q8GUY4-F1
#
_entry.id   AF-Q8GUY4-F1
#
_cell.length_a   1.000
_cell.length_b   1.000
_cell.length_c   1.000
_cell.angle_alpha   90.00
_cell.angle_beta   90.00
_cell.angle_gamma   90.00
#
_symmetry.space_group_name_H-M   'P 1'
#
loop_
_entity.id
_entity.type
_entity.pdbx_description
1 polymer ?
#
loop_
_entity_poly.entity_id
_entity_poly.type
_entity_poly.pdbx_seq_one_letter_code
_entity_poly.pdbx_strand_id
1 'polypeptide(L)'
;TTLMDVLAGRKTGGYIDGSIKISGYPKKQETFARISGYCEQNDIHSPYVTVYESLVYSAWLRLPQDVDEHKRMMFVEEVMDLVELTPLRSALVGLPGVNGLSTEQRKRLTIAVELVANPSIIFMDEPTSGLDARAAAIVMRAVRNTVDTGRTVVC
;
A
#
# COMPACT_ATOMS: atom_id res chain seq x y z
N THR A 1 1.79 -3.56 -15.14
CA THR A 1 1.45 -4.85 -15.80
C THR A 1 0.01 -4.83 -16.35
N THR A 2 -0.31 -5.43 -17.52
CA THR A 2 -1.62 -5.22 -18.20
C THR A 2 -2.85 -5.81 -17.49
N LEU A 3 -2.77 -7.03 -16.95
CA LEU A 3 -3.92 -7.65 -16.27
C LEU A 3 -4.24 -6.95 -14.94
N MET A 4 -3.22 -6.61 -14.16
CA MET A 4 -3.37 -5.93 -12.87
C MET A 4 -4.02 -4.55 -13.05
N ASP A 5 -3.57 -3.78 -14.06
CA ASP A 5 -4.17 -2.49 -14.41
C ASP A 5 -5.65 -2.63 -14.81
N VAL A 6 -6.04 -3.71 -15.48
CA VAL A 6 -7.44 -3.98 -15.83
C VAL A 6 -8.27 -4.31 -14.59
N LEU A 7 -7.77 -5.18 -13.71
CA LEU A 7 -8.46 -5.55 -12.47
C LEU A 7 -8.62 -4.36 -11.53
N ALA A 8 -7.56 -3.55 -11.37
CA ALA A 8 -7.58 -2.32 -10.59
C ALA A 8 -8.42 -1.19 -11.24
N GLY A 9 -8.78 -1.32 -12.52
CA GLY A 9 -9.53 -0.31 -13.27
C GLY A 9 -8.71 0.93 -13.63
N ARG A 10 -7.40 0.77 -13.78
CA ARG A 10 -6.45 1.82 -14.21
C ARG A 10 -6.21 1.81 -15.73
N LYS A 11 -6.57 0.73 -16.43
CA LYS A 11 -6.42 0.65 -17.89
C LYS A 11 -7.46 1.54 -18.60
N THR A 12 -6.99 2.49 -19.39
CA THR A 12 -7.84 3.49 -20.10
C THR A 12 -7.98 3.25 -21.61
N GLY A 13 -7.39 2.18 -22.16
CA GLY A 13 -7.42 1.92 -23.60
C GLY A 13 -7.21 0.45 -23.97
N GLY A 14 -7.49 0.13 -25.22
CA GLY A 14 -7.55 -1.25 -25.74
C GLY A 14 -8.95 -1.87 -25.59
N TYR A 15 -9.06 -3.15 -25.91
CA TYR A 15 -10.28 -3.93 -25.75
C TYR A 15 -10.24 -4.72 -24.44
N ILE A 16 -11.25 -4.54 -23.59
CA ILE A 16 -11.44 -5.29 -22.34
C ILE A 16 -12.79 -6.01 -22.47
N ASP A 17 -12.77 -7.34 -22.43
CA ASP A 17 -13.96 -8.18 -22.46
C ASP A 17 -14.02 -9.10 -21.24
N GLY A 18 -15.21 -9.59 -20.90
CA GLY A 18 -15.50 -10.39 -19.71
C GLY A 18 -16.19 -9.61 -18.59
N SER A 19 -16.26 -10.21 -17.39
CA SER A 19 -16.92 -9.60 -16.24
C SER A 19 -16.06 -9.74 -14.98
N ILE A 20 -15.96 -8.67 -14.20
CA ILE A 20 -15.29 -8.66 -12.90
C ILE A 20 -16.36 -8.54 -11.82
N LYS A 21 -16.32 -9.44 -10.84
CA LYS A 21 -17.22 -9.42 -9.68
C LYS A 21 -16.43 -9.32 -8.39
N ILE A 22 -16.91 -8.49 -7.46
CA ILE A 22 -16.37 -8.33 -6.11
C ILE A 22 -17.44 -8.88 -5.15
N SER A 23 -17.09 -9.92 -4.38
CA SER A 23 -18.02 -10.60 -3.48
C SER A 23 -19.35 -11.03 -4.14
N GLY A 24 -19.29 -11.45 -5.41
CA GLY A 24 -20.45 -11.86 -6.21
C GLY A 24 -21.18 -10.74 -6.95
N TYR A 25 -20.89 -9.47 -6.66
CA TYR A 25 -21.52 -8.31 -7.30
C TYR A 25 -20.67 -7.75 -8.44
N PRO A 26 -21.26 -7.27 -9.56
CA PRO A 26 -20.49 -6.61 -10.63
C PRO A 26 -19.64 -5.45 -10.11
N LYS A 27 -18.37 -5.39 -10.53
CA LYS A 27 -17.45 -4.30 -10.17
C LYS A 27 -17.94 -2.97 -10.76
N LYS A 28 -18.17 -1.99 -9.88
CA LYS A 28 -18.44 -0.59 -10.26
C LYS A 28 -17.20 0.26 -10.00
N GLN A 29 -16.67 0.91 -11.03
CA GLN A 29 -15.39 1.63 -10.93
C GLN A 29 -15.40 2.74 -9.87
N GLU A 30 -16.47 3.53 -9.81
CA GLU A 30 -16.62 4.67 -8.90
C GLU A 30 -16.50 4.29 -7.41
N THR A 31 -17.06 3.14 -7.04
CA THR A 31 -17.02 2.64 -5.66
C THR A 31 -15.82 1.75 -5.39
N PHE A 32 -15.31 1.08 -6.42
CA PHE A 32 -14.18 0.16 -6.30
C PHE A 32 -12.90 0.87 -5.82
N ALA A 33 -12.62 2.06 -6.37
CA ALA A 33 -11.45 2.84 -5.98
C ALA A 33 -11.44 3.22 -4.48
N ARG A 34 -12.60 3.22 -3.80
CA ARG A 34 -12.71 3.53 -2.36
C ARG A 34 -12.36 2.35 -1.46
N ILE A 35 -12.38 1.13 -1.99
CA ILE A 35 -12.14 -0.11 -1.23
C ILE A 35 -10.87 -0.83 -1.67
N SER A 36 -10.16 -0.30 -2.67
CA SER A 36 -8.93 -0.87 -3.22
C SER A 36 -7.73 0.05 -3.02
N GLY A 37 -6.59 -0.50 -2.60
CA GLY A 37 -5.28 0.16 -2.64
C GLY A 37 -4.42 -0.38 -3.80
N TYR A 38 -3.46 0.42 -4.28
CA TYR A 38 -2.55 0.02 -5.36
C TYR A 38 -1.12 0.45 -5.05
N CYS A 39 -0.25 -0.52 -4.79
CA CYS A 39 1.19 -0.30 -4.69
C CYS A 39 1.80 -0.40 -6.08
N GLU A 40 2.25 0.72 -6.62
CA GLU A 40 2.97 0.76 -7.90
C GLU A 40 4.39 0.18 -7.77
N GLN A 41 4.97 -0.24 -8.89
CA GLN A 41 6.36 -0.73 -8.94
C GLN A 41 7.36 0.35 -8.50
N ASN A 42 7.08 1.61 -8.84
CA ASN A 42 7.87 2.77 -8.46
C ASN A 42 7.37 3.36 -7.14
N ASP A 43 8.22 3.32 -6.12
CA ASP A 43 7.89 3.83 -4.79
C ASP A 43 8.06 5.36 -4.70
N ILE A 44 6.98 6.11 -4.94
CA ILE A 44 6.98 7.58 -4.91
C ILE A 44 6.61 8.08 -3.51
N HIS A 45 7.57 8.73 -2.84
CA HIS A 45 7.38 9.32 -1.52
C HIS A 45 8.09 10.66 -1.41
N SER A 46 7.58 11.57 -0.57
CA SER A 46 8.25 12.84 -0.28
C SER A 46 9.56 12.57 0.47
N PRO A 47 10.71 13.09 0.03
CA PRO A 47 12.01 12.74 0.63
C PRO A 47 12.27 13.42 1.98
N TYR A 48 11.54 14.49 2.30
CA TYR A 48 11.81 15.34 3.47
C TYR A 48 10.89 15.07 4.67
N VAL A 49 10.04 14.05 4.58
CA VAL A 49 9.18 13.61 5.68
C VAL A 49 9.75 12.33 6.29
N THR A 50 9.34 12.05 7.52
CA THR A 50 9.61 10.80 8.20
C THR A 50 8.64 9.70 7.75
N VAL A 51 8.97 8.45 8.06
CA VAL A 51 8.06 7.30 7.92
C VAL A 51 6.73 7.58 8.62
N TYR A 52 6.77 8.02 9.88
CA TYR A 52 5.57 8.31 10.65
C TYR A 52 4.72 9.41 10.02
N GLU A 53 5.32 10.53 9.64
CA GLU A 53 4.60 11.63 8.99
C GLU A 53 3.94 11.15 7.69
N SER A 54 4.62 10.33 6.89
CA SER A 54 4.06 9.78 5.65
C SER A 54 2.78 8.99 5.89
N LEU A 55 2.76 8.13 6.92
CA LEU A 55 1.57 7.37 7.31
C LEU A 55 0.48 8.29 7.85
N VAL A 56 0.82 9.23 8.72
CA VAL A 56 -0.13 10.21 9.29
C VAL A 56 -0.79 11.01 8.17
N TYR A 57 -0.01 11.59 7.24
CA TYR A 57 -0.55 12.33 6.10
C TYR A 57 -1.50 11.48 5.26
N SER A 58 -1.13 10.22 4.99
CA SER A 58 -2.00 9.27 4.30
C SER A 58 -3.32 9.04 5.05
N ALA A 59 -3.26 8.83 6.36
CA ALA A 59 -4.42 8.61 7.23
C ALA A 59 -5.39 9.79 7.21
N TRP A 60 -4.86 11.02 7.33
CA TRP A 60 -5.66 12.24 7.34
C TRP A 60 -6.39 12.49 6.02
N LEU A 61 -5.75 12.15 4.90
CA LEU A 61 -6.33 12.39 3.58
C LEU A 61 -7.30 11.29 3.13
N ARG A 62 -7.11 10.05 3.58
CA ARG A 62 -7.81 8.88 3.03
C ARG A 62 -8.81 8.22 3.96
N LEU A 63 -8.66 8.37 5.28
CA LEU A 63 -9.68 7.87 6.20
C LEU A 63 -10.87 8.84 6.27
N PRO A 64 -12.10 8.32 6.45
CA PRO A 64 -13.30 9.14 6.60
C PRO A 64 -13.20 10.21 7.69
N GLN A 65 -13.91 11.34 7.53
CA GLN A 65 -13.85 12.47 8.47
C GLN A 65 -14.47 12.17 9.85
N ASP A 66 -15.35 11.18 9.94
CA ASP A 66 -15.97 10.69 11.17
C ASP A 66 -15.06 9.76 11.99
N VAL A 67 -13.90 9.37 11.47
CA VAL A 67 -12.87 8.69 12.24
C VAL A 67 -12.19 9.70 13.15
N ASP A 68 -12.34 9.51 14.47
CA ASP A 68 -11.69 10.35 15.46
C ASP A 68 -10.17 10.26 15.39
N GLU A 69 -9.50 11.34 15.80
CA GLU A 69 -8.05 11.47 15.74
C GLU A 69 -7.34 10.32 16.47
N HIS A 70 -7.84 9.90 17.64
CA HIS A 70 -7.25 8.82 18.41
C HIS A 70 -7.27 7.50 17.65
N LYS A 71 -8.42 7.11 17.06
CA LYS A 71 -8.50 5.92 16.19
C LYS A 71 -7.62 6.05 14.96
N ARG A 72 -7.52 7.24 14.38
CA ARG A 72 -6.64 7.49 13.22
C ARG A 72 -5.19 7.19 13.57
N MET A 73 -4.73 7.67 14.72
CA MET A 73 -3.37 7.42 15.20
C MET A 73 -3.18 5.94 15.58
N MET A 74 -4.17 5.29 16.20
CA MET A 74 -4.12 3.84 16.44
C MET A 74 -3.91 3.05 15.15
N PHE A 75 -4.65 3.35 14.07
CA PHE A 75 -4.46 2.70 12.77
C PHE A 75 -3.05 2.91 12.21
N VAL A 76 -2.49 4.10 12.38
CA VAL A 76 -1.10 4.39 11.96
C VAL A 76 -0.11 3.50 12.71
N GLU A 77 -0.24 3.38 14.03
CA GLU A 77 0.62 2.51 14.84
C GLU A 77 0.47 1.04 14.44
N GLU A 78 -0.77 0.54 14.33
CA GLU A 78 -1.06 -0.84 13.94
C GLU A 78 -0.45 -1.19 12.58
N VAL A 79 -0.58 -0.31 11.58
CA VAL A 79 0.00 -0.53 10.25
C VAL A 79 1.53 -0.48 10.30
N MET A 80 2.09 0.44 11.08
CA MET A 80 3.55 0.55 11.23
C MET A 80 4.14 -0.73 11.84
N ASP A 81 3.48 -1.30 12.84
CA ASP A 81 3.86 -2.59 13.43
C ASP A 81 3.67 -3.75 12.43
N LEU A 82 2.55 -3.78 11.70
CA LEU A 82 2.21 -4.83 10.74
C LEU A 82 3.29 -4.97 9.64
N VAL A 83 3.84 -3.85 9.18
CA VAL A 83 4.91 -3.80 8.18
C VAL A 83 6.31 -3.67 8.81
N GLU A 84 6.44 -3.81 10.12
CA GLU A 84 7.71 -3.78 10.86
C GLU A 84 8.55 -2.50 10.63
N LEU A 85 7.89 -1.35 10.47
CA LEU A 85 8.53 -0.05 10.28
C LEU A 85 8.70 0.75 11.58
N THR A 86 8.21 0.24 12.71
CA THR A 86 8.29 0.91 14.03
C THR A 86 9.70 1.35 14.41
N PRO A 87 10.77 0.56 14.18
CA PRO A 87 12.14 1.01 14.44
C PRO A 87 12.60 2.20 13.57
N LEU A 88 11.92 2.44 12.45
CA LEU A 88 12.22 3.48 11.47
C LEU A 88 11.24 4.65 11.53
N ARG A 89 10.40 4.71 12.56
CA ARG A 89 9.36 5.74 12.75
C ARG A 89 9.85 7.16 12.43
N SER A 90 10.98 7.55 13.01
CA SER A 90 11.58 8.88 12.88
C SER A 90 12.63 8.98 11.77
N ALA A 91 12.85 7.91 11.00
CA ALA A 91 13.77 7.94 9.88
C ALA A 91 13.20 8.79 8.75
N LEU A 92 14.03 9.65 8.16
CA LEU A 92 13.68 10.39 6.94
C LEU A 92 13.57 9.41 5.77
N VAL A 93 12.55 9.63 4.94
CA VAL A 93 12.33 8.84 3.72
C VAL A 93 13.53 8.97 2.78
N GLY A 94 14.00 10.19 2.53
CA GLY A 94 15.16 10.46 1.66
C GLY A 94 14.90 10.21 0.18
N LEU A 95 15.93 10.43 -0.63
CA LEU A 95 15.93 10.21 -2.08
C LEU A 95 16.38 8.78 -2.43
N PRO A 96 15.64 8.05 -3.28
CA PRO A 96 16.00 6.69 -3.69
C PRO A 96 17.44 6.58 -4.20
N GLY A 97 18.21 5.63 -3.66
CA GLY A 97 19.60 5.38 -4.06
C GLY A 97 20.62 6.41 -3.59
N VAL A 98 20.21 7.46 -2.86
CA VAL A 98 21.09 8.52 -2.37
C VAL A 98 21.16 8.51 -0.84
N ASN A 99 20.03 8.60 -0.15
CA ASN A 99 19.98 8.67 1.32
C ASN A 99 18.60 8.22 1.87
N GLY A 100 18.50 8.16 3.20
CA GLY A 100 17.27 7.77 3.89
C GLY A 100 17.02 6.26 3.86
N LEU A 101 15.82 5.87 3.46
CA LEU A 101 15.39 4.48 3.49
C LEU A 101 16.06 3.63 2.40
N SER A 102 16.36 2.38 2.74
CA SER A 102 16.74 1.37 1.76
C SER A 102 15.59 1.05 0.81
N THR A 103 15.88 0.42 -0.34
CA THR A 103 14.86 0.00 -1.31
C THR A 103 13.78 -0.87 -0.66
N GLU A 104 14.21 -1.81 0.18
CA GLU A 104 13.34 -2.72 0.93
C GLU A 104 12.41 -1.95 1.89
N GLN A 105 12.97 -1.05 2.70
CA GLN A 105 12.21 -0.24 3.65
C GLN A 105 11.23 0.69 2.94
N ARG A 106 11.62 1.21 1.78
CA ARG A 106 10.77 2.06 0.95
C ARG A 106 9.60 1.27 0.35
N LYS A 107 9.81 0.03 -0.09
CA LYS A 107 8.70 -0.84 -0.52
C LYS A 107 7.71 -1.11 0.61
N ARG A 108 8.22 -1.38 1.83
CA ARG A 108 7.35 -1.51 3.02
C ARG A 108 6.62 -0.21 3.34
N LEU A 109 7.24 0.95 3.14
CA LEU A 109 6.58 2.25 3.30
C LEU A 109 5.45 2.44 2.29
N THR A 110 5.63 2.05 1.02
CA THR A 110 4.56 2.07 0.00
C THR A 110 3.37 1.21 0.44
N ILE A 111 3.64 -0.01 0.90
CA ILE A 111 2.60 -0.91 1.42
C ILE A 111 1.90 -0.27 2.63
N ALA A 112 2.65 0.28 3.58
CA ALA A 112 2.10 0.92 4.77
C ALA A 112 1.20 2.12 4.42
N VAL A 113 1.68 3.00 3.54
CA VAL A 113 0.95 4.18 3.09
C VAL A 113 -0.41 3.79 2.49
N GLU A 114 -0.45 2.74 1.65
CA GLU A 114 -1.70 2.19 1.11
C GLU A 114 -2.58 1.54 2.17
N LEU A 115 -2.00 0.81 3.12
CA LEU A 115 -2.73 0.11 4.17
C LEU A 115 -3.44 1.03 5.17
N VAL A 116 -2.86 2.19 5.46
CA VAL A 116 -3.45 3.17 6.38
C VAL A 116 -4.79 3.72 5.87
N ALA A 117 -5.03 3.67 4.56
CA ALA A 117 -6.35 3.99 3.98
C ALA A 117 -7.43 2.92 4.29
N ASN A 118 -7.05 1.85 4.98
CA ASN A 118 -7.89 0.69 5.32
C ASN A 118 -8.61 0.04 4.12
N PRO A 119 -7.91 -0.28 3.01
CA PRO A 119 -8.53 -0.94 1.86
C PRO A 119 -8.90 -2.39 2.18
N SER A 120 -9.95 -2.90 1.53
CA SER A 120 -10.33 -4.32 1.57
C SER A 120 -9.52 -5.18 0.59
N ILE A 121 -9.11 -4.58 -0.52
CA ILE A 121 -8.36 -5.23 -1.60
C ILE A 121 -7.09 -4.43 -1.88
N ILE A 122 -5.95 -5.09 -2.01
CA ILE A 122 -4.68 -4.41 -2.29
C ILE A 122 -4.03 -5.07 -3.50
N PHE A 123 -3.69 -4.25 -4.49
CA PHE A 123 -2.86 -4.66 -5.62
C PHE A 123 -1.41 -4.28 -5.36
N MET A 124 -0.49 -5.16 -5.67
CA MET A 124 0.95 -4.93 -5.52
C MET A 124 1.65 -5.27 -6.83
N ASP A 125 2.08 -4.26 -7.58
CA ASP A 125 2.77 -4.45 -8.86
C ASP A 125 4.27 -4.72 -8.59
N GLU A 126 4.69 -5.97 -8.76
CA GLU A 126 6.07 -6.42 -8.55
C GLU A 126 6.69 -6.04 -7.17
N PRO A 127 6.11 -6.49 -6.04
CA PRO A 127 6.56 -6.09 -4.70
C PRO A 127 7.98 -6.56 -4.34
N THR A 128 8.57 -7.48 -5.10
CA THR A 128 9.91 -8.02 -4.86
C THR A 128 10.95 -7.56 -5.89
N SER A 129 10.56 -6.72 -6.85
CA SER A 129 11.46 -6.21 -7.88
C SER A 129 12.64 -5.43 -7.29
N GLY A 130 13.84 -5.71 -7.79
CA GLY A 130 15.06 -5.01 -7.36
C GLY A 130 15.54 -5.33 -5.94
N LEU A 131 14.99 -6.37 -5.30
CA LEU A 131 15.40 -6.83 -3.98
C LEU A 131 16.24 -8.11 -4.05
N ASP A 132 17.19 -8.26 -3.13
CA ASP A 132 17.80 -9.56 -2.87
C ASP A 132 16.81 -10.51 -2.15
N ALA A 133 17.17 -11.79 -2.05
CA ALA A 133 16.29 -12.80 -1.48
C ALA A 133 15.88 -12.51 -0.02
N ARG A 134 16.76 -11.88 0.78
CA ARG A 134 16.47 -11.56 2.18
C ARG A 134 15.49 -10.40 2.26
N ALA A 135 15.76 -9.33 1.52
CA ALA A 135 14.90 -8.17 1.45
C ALA A 135 13.51 -8.52 0.89
N ALA A 136 13.46 -9.32 -0.17
CA ALA A 136 12.19 -9.82 -0.74
C ALA A 136 11.39 -10.62 0.29
N ALA A 137 12.04 -11.46 1.10
CA ALA A 137 11.37 -12.22 2.16
C ALA A 137 10.78 -11.31 3.27
N ILE A 138 11.45 -10.21 3.60
CA ILE A 138 10.94 -9.22 4.58
C ILE A 138 9.69 -8.52 4.02
N VAL A 139 9.73 -8.07 2.76
CA VAL A 139 8.56 -7.47 2.11
C VAL A 139 7.40 -8.47 2.05
N MET A 140 7.64 -9.70 1.59
CA MET A 140 6.59 -10.72 1.50
C MET A 140 6.05 -11.15 2.87
N ARG A 141 6.82 -11.00 3.95
CA ARG A 141 6.30 -11.18 5.32
C ARG A 141 5.29 -10.08 5.68
N ALA A 142 5.58 -8.81 5.36
CA ALA A 142 4.60 -7.74 5.52
C ALA A 142 3.33 -7.96 4.69
N VAL A 143 3.48 -8.48 3.46
CA VAL A 143 2.35 -8.91 2.63
C VAL A 143 1.56 -10.04 3.29
N ARG A 144 2.23 -11.07 3.81
CA ARG A 144 1.59 -12.18 4.54
C ARG A 144 0.81 -11.70 5.75
N ASN A 145 1.43 -10.88 6.60
CA ASN A 145 0.80 -10.27 7.77
C ASN A 145 -0.46 -9.50 7.36
N THR A 146 -0.41 -8.78 6.24
CA THR A 146 -1.57 -8.09 5.67
C THR A 146 -2.70 -9.05 5.29
N VAL A 147 -2.38 -10.17 4.64
CA VAL A 147 -3.39 -11.19 4.30
C VAL A 147 -4.00 -11.80 5.57
N ASP A 148 -3.22 -12.00 6.63
CA ASP A 148 -3.70 -12.53 7.91
C ASP A 148 -4.74 -11.65 8.62
N THR A 149 -4.82 -10.37 8.24
CA THR A 149 -5.90 -9.47 8.71
C THR A 149 -7.24 -9.66 7.98
N GLY A 150 -7.32 -10.60 7.03
CA GLY A 150 -8.52 -10.86 6.22
C GLY A 150 -8.64 -9.99 4.96
N ARG A 151 -7.61 -9.21 4.63
CA ARG A 151 -7.56 -8.40 3.40
C ARG A 151 -7.20 -9.26 2.19
N THR A 152 -7.80 -8.96 1.04
CA THR A 152 -7.43 -9.60 -0.22
C THR A 152 -6.21 -8.92 -0.81
N VAL A 153 -5.14 -9.68 -1.11
CA VAL A 153 -3.95 -9.15 -1.78
C VAL A 153 -3.78 -9.83 -3.14
N VAL A 154 -3.47 -9.04 -4.16
CA VAL A 154 -3.15 -9.49 -5.53
C VAL A 154 -1.74 -9.01 -5.87
N CYS A 155 -0.83 -9.95 -6.12
CA CYS A 155 0.58 -9.71 -6.51
C CYS A 155 0.84 -10.33 -7.89
#